data_AF-A0A849BUG9-F1
#
_entry.id   AF-A0A849BUG9-F1
#
_cell.length_a   1.000
_cell.length_b   1.000
_cell.length_c   1.000
_cell.angle_alpha   90.00
_cell.angle_beta   90.00
_cell.angle_gamma   90.00
#
_symmetry.space_group_name_H-M   'P 1'
#
loop_
_entity.id
_entity.type
_entity.pdbx_description
1 polymer ?
#
loop_
_entity_poly.entity_id
_entity_poly.type
_entity_poly.pdbx_seq_one_letter_code
_entity_poly.pdbx_strand_id
1 'polypeptide(L)'
;MAALRAASPAGARVVVASYLLGPGHFHDRLAAAGADAVAAPLLTAPDGGLEPRVLAAVWSRYDDAVAGRGPERLPRTSPEREPAAGTSGR
;
A
#
# COMPACT_ATOMS: atom_id res chain seq x y z
N MET A 1 -7.08 -9.78 9.46
CA MET A 1 -7.84 -10.78 8.66
C MET A 1 -9.07 -11.31 9.39
N ALA A 2 -8.99 -11.70 10.68
CA ALA A 2 -10.13 -12.22 11.43
C ALA A 2 -11.39 -11.34 11.40
N ALA A 3 -11.27 -10.03 11.67
CA ALA A 3 -12.40 -9.11 11.61
C ALA A 3 -13.03 -9.02 10.21
N LEU A 4 -12.20 -9.00 9.15
CA LEU A 4 -12.69 -8.96 7.77
C LEU A 4 -13.47 -10.24 7.42
N ARG A 5 -12.98 -11.40 7.87
CA ARG A 5 -13.65 -12.69 7.70
C ARG A 5 -14.98 -12.75 8.46
N ALA A 6 -15.02 -12.25 9.69
CA ALA A 6 -16.24 -12.19 10.50
C ALA A 6 -17.32 -11.27 9.87
N ALA A 7 -16.91 -10.22 9.16
CA ALA A 7 -17.81 -9.30 8.48
C ALA A 7 -18.20 -9.74 7.05
N SER A 8 -17.65 -10.85 6.56
CA SER A 8 -17.85 -11.30 5.18
C SER A 8 -18.77 -12.54 5.11
N PRO A 9 -19.45 -12.77 3.97
CA PRO A 9 -20.20 -14.00 3.76
C PRO A 9 -19.35 -15.25 3.92
N ALA A 10 -19.98 -16.37 4.30
CA ALA A 10 -19.31 -17.66 4.39
C ALA A 10 -18.64 -18.00 3.04
N GLY A 11 -17.35 -18.35 3.09
CA GLY A 11 -16.54 -18.66 1.90
C GLY A 11 -15.87 -17.46 1.22
N ALA A 12 -16.02 -16.23 1.72
CA ALA A 12 -15.33 -15.07 1.17
C ALA A 12 -13.79 -15.18 1.31
N ARG A 13 -13.08 -14.65 0.30
CA ARG A 13 -11.61 -14.58 0.27
C ARG A 13 -11.13 -13.16 0.55
N VAL A 14 -10.01 -13.05 1.25
CA VAL A 14 -9.31 -11.81 1.56
C VAL A 14 -8.03 -11.73 0.75
N VAL A 15 -7.96 -10.73 -0.13
CA VAL A 15 -6.79 -10.48 -0.98
C VAL A 15 -6.16 -9.15 -0.58
N VAL A 16 -4.82 -9.11 -0.49
CA VAL A 16 -4.06 -7.89 -0.15
C VAL A 16 -3.33 -7.37 -1.39
N ALA A 17 -3.68 -6.17 -1.81
CA ALA A 17 -2.90 -5.41 -2.79
C ALA A 17 -1.90 -4.50 -2.04
N SER A 18 -0.62 -4.88 -2.03
CA SER A 18 0.42 -4.13 -1.31
C SER A 18 1.12 -3.13 -2.23
N TYR A 19 1.36 -1.92 -1.74
CA TYR A 19 2.15 -0.89 -2.42
C TYR A 19 3.64 -0.99 -2.05
N LEU A 20 4.17 -2.20 -2.01
CA LEU A 20 5.59 -2.46 -1.75
C LEU A 20 6.33 -2.49 -3.08
N LEU A 21 7.54 -1.92 -3.12
CA LEU A 21 8.36 -1.99 -4.34
C LEU A 21 9.01 -3.36 -4.50
N GLY A 22 9.61 -3.90 -3.45
CA GLY A 22 10.33 -5.17 -3.51
C GLY A 22 9.84 -6.22 -2.50
N PRO A 23 10.33 -7.46 -2.64
CA PRO A 23 10.15 -8.49 -1.62
C PRO A 23 10.96 -8.15 -0.35
N GLY A 24 10.75 -8.96 0.69
CA GLY A 24 11.45 -8.84 1.97
C GLY A 24 10.49 -8.66 3.14
N HIS A 25 10.99 -8.20 4.28
CA HIS A 25 10.32 -8.30 5.58
C HIS A 25 8.84 -7.90 5.57
N PHE A 26 8.48 -6.75 4.97
CA PHE A 26 7.09 -6.28 4.95
C PHE A 26 6.20 -7.16 4.07
N HIS A 27 6.71 -7.59 2.92
CA HIS A 27 5.98 -8.50 2.05
C HIS A 27 5.77 -9.85 2.74
N ASP A 28 6.80 -10.37 3.41
CA ASP A 28 6.75 -11.63 4.15
C ASP A 28 5.75 -11.57 5.33
N ARG A 29 5.70 -10.43 6.04
CA ARG A 29 4.72 -10.20 7.11
C ARG A 29 3.29 -10.22 6.57
N LEU A 30 3.05 -9.63 5.39
CA LEU A 30 1.73 -9.66 4.75
C LEU A 30 1.36 -11.08 4.33
N ALA A 31 2.29 -11.82 3.74
CA ALA A 31 2.08 -13.23 3.38
C ALA A 31 1.74 -14.08 4.62
N ALA A 32 2.40 -13.81 5.75
CA ALA A 32 2.14 -14.50 7.02
C ALA A 32 0.88 -13.99 7.77
N ALA A 33 0.22 -12.93 7.30
CA ALA A 33 -0.91 -12.29 8.02
C ALA A 33 -2.25 -13.04 7.88
N GLY A 34 -2.29 -14.15 7.15
CA GLY A 34 -3.48 -14.98 6.96
C GLY A 34 -4.46 -14.47 5.89
N ALA A 35 -3.96 -13.70 4.91
CA ALA A 35 -4.66 -13.41 3.67
C ALA A 35 -4.69 -14.65 2.77
N ASP A 36 -5.71 -14.79 1.94
CA ASP A 36 -5.81 -15.89 0.98
C ASP A 36 -4.90 -15.67 -0.24
N ALA A 37 -4.61 -14.40 -0.56
CA ALA A 37 -3.58 -14.03 -1.53
C ALA A 37 -2.98 -12.65 -1.20
N VAL A 38 -1.70 -12.48 -1.50
CA VAL A 38 -1.01 -11.19 -1.48
C VAL A 38 -0.47 -10.94 -2.88
N ALA A 39 -0.79 -9.79 -3.46
CA ALA A 39 -0.25 -9.40 -4.76
C ALA A 39 1.28 -9.30 -4.69
N ALA A 40 1.96 -9.65 -5.79
CA ALA A 40 3.40 -9.46 -5.90
C ALA A 40 3.77 -7.98 -5.69
N PRO A 41 4.99 -7.68 -5.18
CA PRO A 41 5.48 -6.31 -5.07
C PRO A 41 5.47 -5.60 -6.43
N LEU A 42 5.22 -4.29 -6.42
CA LEU A 42 5.01 -3.49 -7.63
C LEU A 42 6.21 -3.45 -8.58
N LEU A 43 7.43 -3.67 -8.10
CA LEU A 43 8.63 -3.72 -8.95
C LEU A 43 8.93 -5.14 -9.45
N THR A 44 8.08 -6.14 -9.20
CA THR A 44 8.32 -7.55 -9.59
C THR A 44 7.50 -7.92 -10.82
N ALA A 45 8.18 -8.27 -11.91
CA ALA A 45 7.55 -8.69 -13.15
C ALA A 45 7.16 -10.18 -13.13
N PRO A 46 6.17 -10.62 -13.95
CA PRO A 46 5.76 -12.02 -14.01
C PRO A 46 6.87 -13.01 -14.39
N ASP A 47 7.89 -12.55 -15.10
CA ASP A 47 9.06 -13.33 -15.52
C ASP A 47 10.16 -13.38 -14.44
N GLY A 48 9.92 -12.81 -13.26
CA GLY A 48 10.88 -12.70 -12.16
C GLY A 48 11.85 -11.52 -12.28
N GLY A 49 11.73 -10.70 -13.32
CA GLY A 49 12.49 -9.48 -13.51
C GLY A 49 11.90 -8.26 -12.79
N LEU A 50 12.33 -7.07 -13.22
CA LEU A 50 11.82 -5.79 -12.71
C LEU A 50 10.67 -5.28 -13.59
N GLU A 51 9.61 -4.77 -12.97
CA GLU A 51 8.48 -4.16 -13.69
C GLU A 51 8.90 -2.85 -14.40
N PRO A 52 8.95 -2.80 -15.75
CA PRO A 52 9.55 -1.68 -16.48
C PRO A 52 8.82 -0.35 -16.25
N ARG A 53 7.49 -0.40 -16.08
CA ARG A 53 6.66 0.80 -15.87
C ARG A 53 6.96 1.46 -14.52
N VAL A 54 7.14 0.64 -13.48
CA VAL A 54 7.47 1.14 -12.14
C VAL A 54 8.91 1.62 -12.10
N LEU A 55 9.84 0.88 -12.73
CA LEU A 55 11.23 1.29 -12.85
C LEU A 55 11.36 2.65 -13.55
N ALA A 56 10.68 2.85 -14.68
CA ALA A 56 10.67 4.14 -15.39
C ALA A 56 10.12 5.28 -14.52
N ALA A 57 9.06 5.03 -13.75
CA ALA A 57 8.48 6.02 -12.86
C ALA A 57 9.41 6.41 -11.68
N VAL A 58 10.19 5.47 -11.17
CA VAL A 58 11.23 5.71 -10.15
C VAL A 58 12.39 6.49 -10.78
N TRP A 59 12.83 6.09 -11.97
CA TRP A 59 13.93 6.74 -12.68
C TRP A 59 13.62 8.20 -13.02
N SER A 60 12.43 8.47 -13.55
CA SER A 60 11.98 9.84 -13.82
C SER A 60 11.99 10.73 -12.58
N ARG A 61 11.57 10.21 -11.42
CA ARG A 61 11.61 10.96 -10.15
C ARG A 61 13.03 11.24 -9.67
N TYR A 62 13.93 10.28 -9.89
CA TYR A 62 15.33 10.47 -9.58
C TYR A 62 15.95 11.58 -10.45
N ASP A 63 15.72 11.55 -11.76
CA ASP A 63 16.20 12.58 -12.68
C ASP A 63 15.66 13.98 -12.33
N ASP A 64 14.38 14.08 -11.96
CA ASP A 64 13.79 15.33 -11.51
C ASP A 64 14.43 15.83 -10.20
N ALA A 65 14.66 14.95 -9.24
CA ALA A 65 15.32 15.30 -7.99
C ALA A 65 16.76 15.79 -8.21
N VAL A 66 17.51 15.10 -9.08
CA VAL A 66 18.89 15.48 -9.47
C VAL A 66 18.91 16.83 -10.19
N ALA A 67 17.91 17.10 -11.02
CA ALA A 67 17.75 18.38 -11.71
C ALA A 67 17.18 19.50 -10.81
N GLY A 68 16.92 19.24 -9.52
CA GLY A 68 16.33 20.20 -8.59
C GLY A 68 14.84 20.49 -8.83
N ARG A 69 14.18 19.70 -9.67
CA ARG A 69 12.73 19.74 -9.88
C ARG A 69 12.08 18.94 -8.76
N GLY A 70 11.92 19.58 -7.60
CA GLY A 70 11.17 19.00 -6.50
C GLY A 70 9.73 18.66 -6.94
N PRO A 71 9.12 17.60 -6.40
CA PRO A 71 7.71 17.35 -6.67
C PRO A 71 6.92 18.59 -6.28
N GLU A 72 5.90 18.93 -7.08
CA GLU A 72 4.89 19.89 -6.63
C GLU A 72 4.41 19.41 -5.25
N ARG A 73 4.65 20.22 -4.21
CA ARG A 73 4.25 19.86 -2.86
C ARG A 73 2.74 19.75 -2.87
N LEU A 74 2.23 18.53 -2.87
CA LEU A 74 0.82 18.29 -2.61
C LEU A 74 0.47 19.06 -1.32
N PRO A 75 -0.62 19.84 -1.32
CA PRO A 75 -1.07 20.50 -0.11
C PRO A 75 -1.20 19.42 0.97
N ARG A 76 -0.54 19.61 2.11
CA ARG A 76 -0.70 18.69 3.24
C ARG A 76 -2.17 18.75 3.61
N THR A 77 -2.92 17.70 3.31
CA THR A 77 -4.24 17.52 3.88
C THR A 77 -4.00 17.34 5.37
N SER A 78 -4.30 18.37 6.15
CA SER A 78 -4.45 18.22 7.59
C SER A 78 -5.43 17.06 7.80
N PRO A 79 -5.13 16.08 8.67
CA PRO A 79 -6.12 15.08 9.01
C PRO A 79 -7.37 15.84 9.48
N GLU A 80 -8.50 15.62 8.82
CA GLU A 80 -9.78 16.14 9.28
C GLU A 80 -9.90 15.81 10.77
N ARG A 81 -10.12 16.84 11.60
CA ARG A 81 -10.46 16.64 13.00
C ARG A 81 -11.66 15.71 13.05
N GLU A 82 -11.44 14.50 13.52
CA GLU A 82 -12.51 13.57 13.88
C GLU A 82 -13.48 14.32 14.81
N PRO A 83 -14.79 14.35 14.52
CA PRO A 83 -15.74 15.04 15.38
C PRO A 83 -15.70 14.36 16.73
N ALA A 84 -15.37 15.12 17.78
CA ALA A 84 -15.35 14.65 19.15
C ALA A 84 -16.69 13.96 19.44
N ALA A 85 -16.64 12.63 19.59
CA ALA A 85 -17.78 11.84 20.04
C ALA A 85 -18.24 12.46 21.35
N GLY A 86 -19.44 13.04 21.33
CA GLY A 86 -20.04 13.69 22.48
C GLY A 86 -20.01 12.74 23.66
N THR A 87 -19.42 13.20 24.76
CA THR A 87 -19.58 12.60 26.08
C THR A 87 -21.06 12.70 26.44
N SER A 88 -21.85 11.67 26.09
CA SER A 88 -23.16 11.45 26.69
C SER A 88 -22.93 10.76 28.03
N GLY A 89 -22.89 11.56 29.09
CA GLY A 89 -22.82 11.11 30.47
C GLY A 89 -24.06 11.59 31.23
N ARG A 90 -24.86 10.61 31.64
CA ARG A 90 -25.98 10.63 32.60
C ARG A 90 -27.26 11.40 32.24
#